data_AF-A0A946V8R5-F1
#
_entry.id   AF-A0A946V8R5-F1
#
_cell.length_a   1.000
_cell.length_b   1.000
_cell.length_c   1.000
_cell.angle_alpha   90.00
_cell.angle_beta   90.00
_cell.angle_gamma   90.00
#
_symmetry.space_group_name_H-M   'P 1'
#
loop_
_entity.id
_entity.type
_entity.pdbx_description
1 polymer ?
#
loop_
_entity_poly.entity_id
_entity_poly.type
_entity_poly.pdbx_seq_one_letter_code
_entity_poly.pdbx_strand_id
1 'polypeptide(L)' 'LAVDGDSLLEPAERDAIDAAAEQLAVARSGDDYRPIKQAIEAVEKASALFVERRMNSSIRAAMAGHNVDEFKS' A
#
# COMPACT_ATOMS: atom_id res chain seq x y z
N LEU A 1 -10.68 13.46 7.74
CA LEU A 1 -10.43 12.54 6.63
C LEU A 1 -8.94 12.56 6.28
N ALA A 2 -8.31 11.38 6.26
CA ALA A 2 -7.11 11.06 5.49
C ALA A 2 -5.84 11.94 5.65
N VAL A 3 -5.17 11.94 6.80
CA VAL A 3 -3.89 12.69 6.93
C VAL A 3 -2.67 11.83 7.24
N ASP A 4 -2.81 10.69 7.93
CA ASP A 4 -1.60 9.97 8.40
C ASP A 4 -1.25 8.69 7.63
N GLY A 5 -1.98 8.39 6.55
CA GLY A 5 -1.72 7.21 5.71
C GLY A 5 -0.52 7.35 4.78
N ASP A 6 -0.24 8.58 4.33
CA ASP A 6 0.86 8.88 3.40
C ASP A 6 2.19 9.13 4.12
N SER A 7 2.16 9.57 5.39
CA SER A 7 3.39 9.83 6.17
C SER A 7 4.13 8.57 6.64
N LEU A 8 3.54 7.38 6.43
CA LEU A 8 4.10 6.08 6.83
C LEU A 8 4.58 5.23 5.66
N LEU A 9 4.36 5.68 4.43
CA LEU A 9 4.98 5.04 3.27
C LEU A 9 6.43 5.50 3.20
N GLU A 10 7.37 4.57 3.42
CA GLU A 10 8.74 4.90 3.06
C GLU A 10 8.80 5.15 1.55
N PRO A 11 9.49 6.20 1.09
CA PRO A 11 9.57 6.52 -0.34
C PRO A 11 10.01 5.31 -1.19
N ALA A 12 10.91 4.49 -0.65
CA ALA A 12 11.38 3.27 -1.30
C ALA A 12 10.28 2.19 -1.48
N GLU A 13 9.33 2.10 -0.55
CA GLU A 13 8.20 1.17 -0.64
C GLU A 13 7.18 1.66 -1.67
N ARG A 14 6.96 2.98 -1.74
CA ARG A 14 6.13 3.59 -2.77
C ARG A 14 6.71 3.37 -4.17
N ASP A 15 8.02 3.60 -4.33
CA ASP A 15 8.73 3.37 -5.59
C ASP A 15 8.66 1.90 -6.04
N ALA A 16 8.75 0.95 -5.09
CA ALA A 16 8.64 -0.48 -5.39
C ALA A 16 7.24 -0.88 -5.88
N ILE A 17 6.18 -0.33 -5.28
CA ILE A 17 4.79 -0.56 -5.70
C ILE A 17 4.54 0.07 -7.07
N ASP A 18 4.98 1.31 -7.28
CA ASP A 18 4.81 2.04 -8.53
C ASP A 18 5.56 1.33 -9.68
N ALA A 19 6.78 0.84 -9.43
CA ALA A 19 7.53 0.03 -10.41
C ALA A 19 6.84 -1.30 -10.74
N ALA A 20 6.27 -1.99 -9.75
CA ALA A 20 5.52 -3.23 -9.99
C ALA A 20 4.22 -2.98 -10.78
N ALA A 21 3.54 -1.87 -10.50
CA ALA A 21 2.35 -1.46 -11.24
C ALA A 21 2.67 -1.11 -12.71
N GLU A 22 3.80 -0.47 -12.96
CA GLU A 22 4.27 -0.16 -14.32
C GLU A 22 4.62 -1.45 -15.08
N GLN A 23 5.29 -2.41 -14.44
CA GLN A 23 5.54 -3.73 -15.04
C GLN A 23 4.26 -4.48 -15.38
N LEU A 24 3.22 -4.39 -14.53
CA LEU A 24 1.91 -4.96 -14.82
C LEU A 24 1.23 -4.27 -16.02
N ALA A 25 1.34 -2.94 -16.14
CA ALA A 25 0.81 -2.20 -17.27
C ALA A 25 1.48 -2.61 -18.61
N VAL A 26 2.80 -2.79 -18.59
CA VAL A 26 3.57 -3.29 -19.73
C VAL A 26 3.16 -4.74 -20.07
N ALA A 27 3.09 -5.62 -19.06
CA ALA A 27 2.70 -7.01 -19.25
C ALA A 27 1.27 -7.16 -19.82
N ARG A 28 0.34 -6.30 -19.39
CA ARG A 28 -1.04 -6.25 -19.93
C ARG A 28 -1.12 -5.83 -21.40
N SER A 29 -0.07 -5.21 -21.93
CA SER A 29 -0.01 -4.81 -23.33
C SER A 29 0.50 -5.93 -24.25
N GLY A 30 0.92 -7.06 -23.69
CA GLY A 30 1.32 -8.25 -24.44
C GLY A 30 0.20 -9.28 -24.59
N ASP A 31 0.39 -10.25 -25.49
CA ASP A 31 -0.57 -11.32 -25.78
C ASP A 31 -0.41 -12.57 -24.89
N ASP A 32 0.53 -12.56 -23.95
CA ASP A 32 0.78 -13.70 -23.05
C ASP A 32 0.26 -13.42 -21.63
N TYR A 33 -0.61 -14.29 -21.15
CA TYR A 33 -1.19 -14.18 -19.80
C TYR A 33 -0.21 -14.56 -18.69
N ARG A 34 0.88 -15.29 -19.00
CA ARG A 34 1.86 -15.75 -18.00
C ARG A 34 2.62 -14.57 -17.36
N PRO A 35 3.17 -13.60 -18.13
CA PRO A 35 3.74 -12.36 -17.59
C PRO A 35 2.75 -11.55 -16.75
N ILE A 36 1.48 -11.49 -17.15
CA ILE A 36 0.44 -10.73 -16.43
C ILE A 36 0.24 -11.34 -15.04
N LYS A 37 0.15 -12.68 -14.95
CA LYS A 37 0.01 -13.37 -13.67
C LYS A 37 1.20 -13.11 -12.74
N GLN A 38 2.42 -13.20 -13.27
CA GLN A 38 3.63 -12.93 -12.51
C GLN A 38 3.70 -11.47 -12.02
N ALA A 39 3.28 -10.52 -12.85
CA ALA A 39 3.25 -9.12 -12.48
C ALA A 39 2.18 -8.82 -11.41
N ILE A 40 1.02 -9.50 -11.44
CA ILE A 40 0.01 -9.43 -10.37
C ILE A 40 0.59 -9.94 -9.04
N GLU A 41 1.24 -11.10 -9.05
CA GLU A 41 1.88 -11.67 -7.85
C GLU A 41 2.99 -10.74 -7.30
N ALA A 42 3.73 -10.08 -8.19
CA ALA A 42 4.75 -9.10 -7.81
C ALA A 42 4.15 -7.86 -7.14
N VAL A 43 3.05 -7.32 -7.68
CA VAL A 43 2.31 -6.20 -7.08
C VAL A 43 1.73 -6.59 -5.72
N GLU A 44 1.13 -7.78 -5.59
CA GLU A 44 0.63 -8.28 -4.31
C GLU A 44 1.74 -8.37 -3.26
N LYS A 45 2.90 -8.93 -3.64
CA LYS A 45 4.03 -9.09 -2.73
C LYS A 45 4.64 -7.75 -2.32
N ALA A 46 4.79 -6.81 -3.25
CA ALA A 46 5.26 -5.46 -2.97
C ALA A 46 4.28 -4.70 -2.05
N SER A 47 2.98 -4.95 -2.22
CA SER A 47 1.92 -4.29 -1.44
C SER A 47 1.68 -4.95 -0.07
N ALA A 48 2.03 -6.23 0.13
CA ALA A 48 1.71 -6.98 1.34
C ALA A 48 2.27 -6.33 2.63
N LEU A 49 3.55 -5.93 2.60
CA LEU A 49 4.19 -5.25 3.72
C LEU A 49 3.58 -3.87 3.99
N PHE A 50 3.20 -3.15 2.94
CA PHE A 50 2.50 -1.88 3.05
C PHE A 50 1.11 -2.04 3.65
N VAL A 51 0.32 -3.02 3.19
CA VAL A 51 -1.03 -3.30 3.69
C VAL A 51 -0.97 -3.71 5.17
N GLU A 52 0.00 -4.53 5.57
CA GLU A 52 0.20 -4.92 6.96
C GLU A 52 0.48 -3.70 7.86
N ARG A 53 1.41 -2.82 7.42
CA ARG A 53 1.74 -1.59 8.16
C ARG A 53 0.58 -0.59 8.18
N ARG A 54 -0.13 -0.42 7.06
CA ARG A 54 -1.34 0.41 6.98
C ARG A 54 -2.43 -0.12 7.90
N MET A 55 -2.60 -1.44 7.98
CA MET A 55 -3.57 -2.06 8.89
C MET A 55 -3.16 -1.84 10.34
N ASN A 56 -1.87 -2.02 10.68
CA ASN A 56 -1.35 -1.73 12.03
C ASN A 56 -1.52 -0.25 12.40
N SER A 57 -1.21 0.66 11.49
CA SER A 57 -1.40 2.10 11.67
C SER A 57 -2.87 2.48 11.80
N SER A 58 -3.75 1.93 10.96
CA SER A 58 -5.20 2.14 11.03
C SER A 58 -5.78 1.63 12.35
N ILE A 59 -5.31 0.47 12.84
CA ILE A 59 -5.69 -0.08 14.15
C ILE A 59 -5.16 0.80 15.28
N ARG A 60 -3.90 1.22 15.23
CA ARG A 60 -3.32 2.17 16.22
C ARG A 60 -4.06 3.49 16.22
N ALA A 61 -4.41 4.03 15.06
CA ALA A 61 -5.19 5.26 14.92
C ALA A 61 -6.63 5.08 15.42
N ALA A 62 -7.26 3.92 15.22
CA ALA A 62 -8.58 3.61 15.77
C ALA A 62 -8.55 3.43 17.31
N MET A 63 -7.51 2.79 17.85
CA MET A 63 -7.27 2.67 19.30
C MET A 63 -6.89 4.01 19.95
N ALA A 64 -6.08 4.82 19.26
CA ALA A 64 -5.71 6.16 19.70
C ALA A 64 -6.88 7.13 19.53
N GLY A 65 -7.74 6.96 18.54
CA GLY A 65 -8.94 7.78 18.30
C GLY A 65 -9.92 7.76 19.46
N HIS A 66 -9.91 6.70 20.28
CA HIS A 66 -10.67 6.67 21.54
C HIS A 66 -9.99 7.47 22.68
N ASN A 67 -8.73 7.86 22.53
CA ASN A 67 -7.97 8.73 23.45
C ASN A 67 -7.78 10.17 22.90
N VAL A 68 -7.86 10.41 21.59
CA VAL A 68 -7.68 11.76 21.00
C VAL A 68 -8.96 12.60 21.07
N ASP A 69 -10.12 12.00 21.33
CA ASP A 69 -11.35 12.73 21.69
C ASP A 69 -11.24 13.45 23.06
N GLU A 70 -10.14 13.30 23.80
CA GLU A 70 -9.88 14.03 25.05
C GLU A 70 -9.10 15.36 24.88
N PHE A 71 -8.58 15.68 23.68
CA PHE A 71 -7.77 16.90 23.45
C PHE A 71 -8.40 17.93 22.51
N LYS A 72 -9.72 17.90 22.35
CA LYS A 72 -10.49 19.04 21.81
C LYS A 72 -11.85 19.18 22.49
N SER A 73 -11.85 19.69 23.73
CA SER A 73 -12.71 20.82 24.12
C SER A 73 -12.29 21.42 25.45
#